data_AF-A0A913ZNK6-F1
#
_entry.id   AF-A0A913ZNK6-F1
#
_cell.length_a   1.000
_cell.length_b   1.000
_cell.length_c   1.000
_cell.angle_alpha   90.00
_cell.angle_beta   90.00
_cell.angle_gamma   90.00
#
_symmetry.space_group_name_H-M   'P 1'
#
loop_
_entity.id
_entity.type
_entity.pdbx_description
1 polymer ?
#
loop_
_entity_poly.entity_id
_entity_poly.type
_entity_poly.pdbx_seq_one_letter_code
_entity_poly.pdbx_strand_id
1 'polypeptide(L)'
;MITSSNMATTPGGVRFSPHTYDKVTKAKVTLENFYHNLWFQKEERLNRQKKLEESISGLSEEEKREKRNQHALKETEFLRLKRSRLGVDDFDSIKVIGRGAFGEVRLVQKKDTGHIYAMKILRKADMHEKEQVAHVRAERDILVEADNPWVVKMYYSFQDPHNLYLIMEFLPGGDMMTLLMNKETLSEEATQFYVAETVLAIHSIHKLGFIHRDIKPDNLLLDPKGHIKLSDFGLCTGLKKAHRTDFYRDLSRAHPRDFSSIKPMDSKDSKRKMESWKKNRRALAYSTVGTPDYIAPEVFVQTGYTHVCDWWSLGVIMYEMLIGYPPFCSETPQETYRKVMTWRETLQFPEEVPISTESRDMIQRFCCDSEHRIGRNDVEEIKAHPFFKGVDWEHIRERPAAIPINVKSFDDTSNFDEFPDIELKPIAPPPQEGEENYKDWVFINYTFKRFEGLTQRGVPQRIPAHVITRQLIQDKGM
;
A
#
# COMPACT_ATOMS: atom_id res chain seq x y z
N MET A 1 -33.99 -8.49 -20.52
CA MET A 1 -34.07 -9.65 -21.43
C MET A 1 -32.74 -9.77 -22.14
N ILE A 2 -31.93 -10.75 -21.74
CA ILE A 2 -30.56 -10.94 -22.23
C ILE A 2 -30.65 -11.63 -23.59
N THR A 3 -30.21 -10.94 -24.64
CA THR A 3 -30.09 -11.49 -25.99
C THR A 3 -28.94 -12.49 -26.05
N SER A 4 -29.28 -13.72 -26.41
CA SER A 4 -28.43 -14.88 -26.58
C SER A 4 -27.20 -14.59 -27.47
N SER A 5 -26.02 -14.91 -26.95
CA SER A 5 -24.76 -14.84 -27.69
C SER A 5 -24.74 -15.86 -28.82
N ASN A 6 -24.56 -15.39 -30.06
CA ASN A 6 -24.33 -16.22 -31.24
C ASN A 6 -23.06 -17.06 -31.06
N MET A 7 -23.23 -18.38 -30.98
CA MET A 7 -22.16 -19.36 -31.02
C MET A 7 -21.60 -19.47 -32.44
N ALA A 8 -20.30 -19.26 -32.60
CA ALA A 8 -19.60 -19.52 -33.86
C ALA A 8 -19.53 -21.04 -34.10
N THR A 9 -20.30 -21.53 -35.08
CA THR A 9 -20.31 -22.91 -35.54
C THR A 9 -19.16 -23.17 -36.53
N THR A 10 -18.18 -23.97 -36.15
CA THR A 10 -17.26 -24.61 -37.11
C THR A 10 -17.94 -25.81 -37.79
N PRO A 11 -17.70 -26.09 -39.09
CA PRO A 11 -18.35 -27.19 -39.81
C PRO A 11 -17.80 -28.54 -39.33
N GLY A 12 -18.67 -29.39 -38.76
CA GLY A 12 -18.32 -30.68 -38.13
C GLY A 12 -18.59 -30.77 -36.62
N GLY A 13 -19.45 -29.88 -36.08
CA GLY A 13 -19.52 -29.50 -34.66
C GLY A 13 -19.80 -30.60 -33.64
N VAL A 14 -18.73 -31.14 -33.05
CA VAL A 14 -18.74 -31.70 -31.69
C VAL A 14 -19.04 -30.53 -30.74
N ARG A 15 -20.21 -30.55 -30.08
CA ARG A 15 -20.54 -29.59 -29.03
C ARG A 15 -19.77 -29.96 -27.76
N PHE A 16 -18.72 -29.21 -27.46
CA PHE A 16 -18.01 -29.35 -26.19
C PHE A 16 -18.82 -28.70 -25.07
N SER A 17 -18.80 -29.32 -23.88
CA SER A 17 -19.45 -28.72 -22.71
C SER A 17 -18.75 -27.41 -22.33
N PRO A 18 -19.45 -26.45 -21.69
CA PRO A 18 -18.84 -25.24 -21.14
C PRO A 18 -17.61 -25.53 -20.28
N HIS A 19 -17.67 -26.61 -19.48
CA HIS A 19 -16.56 -27.11 -18.68
C HIS A 19 -15.32 -27.48 -19.52
N THR A 20 -15.49 -28.07 -20.69
CA THR A 20 -14.37 -28.38 -21.60
C THR A 20 -13.76 -27.09 -22.18
N TYR A 21 -14.58 -26.10 -22.55
CA TYR A 21 -14.08 -24.79 -23.00
C TYR A 21 -13.28 -24.07 -21.90
N ASP A 22 -13.75 -24.14 -20.65
CA ASP A 22 -13.04 -23.56 -19.50
C ASP A 22 -11.71 -24.26 -19.24
N LYS A 23 -11.67 -25.59 -19.32
CA LYS A 23 -10.41 -26.37 -19.21
C LYS A 23 -9.42 -25.99 -20.30
N VAL A 24 -9.86 -25.83 -21.54
CA VAL A 24 -9.02 -25.39 -22.65
C VAL A 24 -8.50 -23.97 -22.41
N THR A 25 -9.36 -23.07 -21.95
CA THR A 25 -8.99 -21.69 -21.63
C THR A 25 -7.96 -21.64 -20.50
N LYS A 26 -8.19 -22.40 -19.42
CA LYS A 26 -7.24 -22.56 -18.30
C LYS A 26 -5.91 -23.13 -18.78
N ALA A 27 -5.92 -24.18 -19.61
CA ALA A 27 -4.71 -24.79 -20.15
C ALA A 27 -3.92 -23.82 -21.03
N LYS A 28 -4.59 -23.10 -21.94
CA LYS A 28 -3.99 -22.08 -22.79
C LYS A 28 -3.30 -20.99 -21.97
N VAL A 29 -4.04 -20.36 -21.05
CA VAL A 29 -3.53 -19.30 -20.18
C VAL A 29 -2.35 -19.83 -19.33
N THR A 30 -2.44 -21.06 -18.82
CA THR A 30 -1.37 -21.66 -18.03
C THR A 30 -0.08 -21.85 -18.86
N LEU A 31 -0.20 -22.34 -20.10
CA LEU A 31 0.95 -22.56 -20.98
C LEU A 31 1.59 -21.24 -21.43
N GLU A 32 0.77 -20.27 -21.85
CA GLU A 32 1.26 -18.94 -22.23
C GLU A 32 2.02 -18.29 -21.08
N ASN A 33 1.44 -18.32 -19.87
CA ASN A 33 2.08 -17.82 -18.66
C ASN A 33 3.36 -18.58 -18.31
N PHE A 34 3.39 -19.90 -18.46
CA PHE A 34 4.56 -20.71 -18.16
C PHE A 34 5.76 -20.29 -19.02
N TYR A 35 5.58 -20.22 -20.33
CA TYR A 35 6.67 -19.84 -21.24
C TYR A 35 7.05 -18.36 -21.13
N HIS A 36 6.07 -17.47 -20.94
CA HIS A 36 6.34 -16.06 -20.69
C HIS A 36 7.17 -15.86 -19.43
N ASN A 37 6.78 -16.51 -18.32
CA ASN A 37 7.52 -16.46 -17.07
C ASN A 37 8.93 -17.07 -17.21
N LEU A 38 9.09 -18.18 -17.93
CA LEU A 38 10.42 -18.76 -18.20
C LEU A 38 11.33 -17.79 -18.95
N TRP A 39 10.80 -17.11 -19.96
CA TRP A 39 11.54 -16.11 -20.72
C TRP A 39 11.96 -14.92 -19.83
N PHE A 40 11.00 -14.31 -19.14
CA PHE A 40 11.24 -13.16 -18.28
C PHE A 40 12.27 -13.48 -17.19
N GLN A 41 12.19 -14.68 -16.60
CA GLN A 41 13.17 -15.12 -15.58
C GLN A 41 14.59 -15.26 -16.12
N LYS A 42 14.74 -15.70 -17.38
CA LYS A 42 16.05 -15.76 -18.04
C LYS A 42 16.60 -14.34 -18.24
N GLU A 43 15.76 -13.42 -18.72
CA GLU A 43 16.14 -12.03 -18.95
C GLU A 43 16.53 -11.31 -17.65
N GLU A 44 15.74 -11.45 -16.59
CA GLU A 44 16.08 -10.91 -15.27
C GLU A 44 17.42 -11.43 -14.75
N ARG A 45 17.70 -12.74 -14.93
CA ARG A 45 18.96 -13.36 -14.50
C ARG A 45 20.15 -12.78 -15.26
N LEU A 46 20.00 -12.59 -16.57
CA LEU A 46 21.04 -11.95 -17.39
C LEU A 46 21.26 -10.49 -16.96
N ASN A 47 20.19 -9.75 -16.70
CA ASN A 47 20.26 -8.37 -16.23
C ASN A 47 20.95 -8.25 -14.86
N ARG A 48 20.64 -9.14 -13.91
CA ARG A 48 21.34 -9.19 -12.60
C ARG A 48 22.82 -9.51 -12.76
N GLN A 49 23.16 -10.47 -13.62
CA GLN A 49 24.55 -10.79 -13.93
C GLN A 49 25.28 -9.58 -14.55
N LYS A 50 24.64 -8.88 -15.49
CA LYS A 50 25.22 -7.67 -16.11
C LYS A 50 25.48 -6.57 -15.07
N LYS A 51 24.49 -6.28 -14.21
CA LYS A 51 24.64 -5.30 -13.12
C LYS A 51 25.77 -5.66 -12.15
N LEU A 52 25.92 -6.95 -11.83
CA LEU A 52 27.04 -7.42 -11.02
C LEU A 52 28.38 -7.11 -11.71
N GLU A 53 28.55 -7.51 -12.96
CA GLU A 53 29.79 -7.31 -13.71
C GLU A 53 30.18 -5.82 -13.81
N GLU A 54 29.20 -4.94 -14.02
CA GLU A 54 29.40 -3.48 -13.99
C GLU A 54 29.90 -3.02 -12.61
N SER A 55 29.27 -3.49 -11.52
CA SER A 55 29.62 -3.11 -10.14
C SER A 55 30.99 -3.60 -9.66
N ILE A 56 31.54 -4.65 -10.29
CA ILE A 56 32.83 -5.25 -9.90
C ILE A 56 33.98 -4.89 -10.85
N SER A 57 33.71 -4.13 -11.91
CA SER A 57 34.68 -3.79 -12.96
C SER A 57 35.99 -3.16 -12.43
N GLY A 58 35.90 -2.34 -11.37
CA GLY A 58 37.03 -1.65 -10.73
C GLY A 58 37.71 -2.36 -9.56
N LEU A 59 37.32 -3.61 -9.24
CA LEU A 59 37.88 -4.37 -8.11
C LEU A 59 39.06 -5.25 -8.53
N SER A 60 39.81 -5.77 -7.55
CA SER A 60 40.85 -6.77 -7.82
C SER A 60 40.26 -8.09 -8.34
N GLU A 61 41.07 -8.90 -9.03
CA GLU A 61 40.60 -10.19 -9.56
C GLU A 61 40.15 -11.17 -8.47
N GLU A 62 40.72 -11.06 -7.26
CA GLU A 62 40.31 -11.85 -6.10
C GLU A 62 38.89 -11.44 -5.63
N GLU A 63 38.66 -10.14 -5.46
CA GLU A 63 37.35 -9.61 -5.05
C GLU A 63 36.28 -9.86 -6.11
N LYS A 64 36.62 -9.76 -7.40
CA LYS A 64 35.71 -10.11 -8.50
C LYS A 64 35.31 -11.58 -8.41
N ARG A 65 36.27 -12.49 -8.20
CA ARG A 65 36.00 -13.93 -8.07
C ARG A 65 35.09 -14.21 -6.88
N GLU A 66 35.36 -13.60 -5.74
CA GLU A 66 34.55 -13.76 -4.53
C GLU A 66 33.11 -13.25 -4.74
N LYS A 67 32.93 -12.05 -5.29
CA LYS A 67 31.59 -11.50 -5.58
C LYS A 67 30.82 -12.34 -6.60
N ARG A 68 31.48 -12.86 -7.65
CA ARG A 68 30.86 -13.79 -8.62
C ARG A 68 30.42 -15.10 -7.95
N ASN A 69 31.24 -15.67 -7.09
CA ASN A 69 30.90 -16.89 -6.34
C ASN A 69 29.69 -16.67 -5.42
N GLN A 70 29.67 -15.57 -4.66
CA GLN A 70 28.53 -15.21 -3.83
C GLN A 70 27.26 -15.00 -4.65
N HIS A 71 27.35 -14.35 -5.81
CA HIS A 71 26.22 -14.17 -6.70
C HIS A 71 25.71 -15.51 -7.27
N ALA A 72 26.60 -16.40 -7.68
CA ALA A 72 26.24 -17.74 -8.17
C ALA A 72 25.56 -18.59 -7.09
N LEU A 73 26.02 -18.48 -5.84
CA LEU A 73 25.38 -19.11 -4.68
C LEU A 73 23.96 -18.56 -4.48
N LYS A 74 23.78 -17.23 -4.47
CA LYS A 74 22.47 -16.58 -4.35
C LYS A 74 21.51 -16.99 -5.46
N GLU A 75 21.97 -17.04 -6.72
CA GLU A 75 21.15 -17.51 -7.85
C GLU A 75 20.72 -18.99 -7.70
N THR A 76 21.62 -19.84 -7.22
CA THR A 76 21.32 -21.25 -6.97
C THR A 76 20.28 -21.42 -5.86
N GLU A 77 20.43 -20.69 -4.75
CA GLU A 77 19.45 -20.67 -3.66
C GLU A 77 18.11 -20.11 -4.11
N PHE A 78 18.09 -19.08 -4.97
CA PHE A 78 16.85 -18.55 -5.55
C PHE A 78 16.10 -19.55 -6.41
N LEU A 79 16.81 -20.27 -7.28
CA LEU A 79 16.20 -21.34 -8.08
C LEU A 79 15.67 -22.48 -7.21
N ARG A 80 16.29 -22.74 -6.06
CA ARG A 80 15.76 -23.70 -5.07
C ARG A 80 14.52 -23.15 -4.37
N LEU A 81 14.54 -21.89 -3.94
CA LEU A 81 13.39 -21.22 -3.35
C LEU A 81 12.20 -21.16 -4.31
N LYS A 82 12.42 -20.89 -5.60
CA LYS A 82 11.35 -20.92 -6.61
C LYS A 82 10.73 -22.32 -6.79
N ARG A 83 11.52 -23.38 -6.58
CA ARG A 83 11.03 -24.77 -6.64
C ARG A 83 10.24 -25.17 -5.39
N SER A 84 10.47 -24.53 -4.23
CA SER A 84 9.64 -24.80 -3.05
C SER A 84 8.24 -24.21 -3.23
N ARG A 85 7.21 -24.90 -2.77
CA ARG A 85 5.90 -24.27 -2.59
C ARG A 85 5.93 -23.57 -1.24
N LEU A 86 5.83 -22.24 -1.26
CA LEU A 86 5.67 -21.45 -0.04
C LEU A 86 4.18 -21.45 0.30
N GLY A 87 3.84 -21.73 1.55
CA GLY A 87 2.47 -21.73 2.05
C GLY A 87 2.34 -20.96 3.36
N VAL A 88 1.09 -20.85 3.84
CA VAL A 88 0.81 -20.18 5.12
C VAL A 88 1.49 -20.91 6.29
N ASP A 89 1.62 -22.23 6.21
CA ASP A 89 2.25 -23.07 7.23
C ASP A 89 3.76 -22.81 7.41
N ASP A 90 4.41 -22.10 6.48
CA ASP A 90 5.82 -21.70 6.59
C ASP A 90 6.01 -20.49 7.53
N PHE A 91 4.92 -19.92 8.04
CA PHE A 91 4.90 -18.73 8.88
C PHE A 91 4.16 -18.98 10.19
N ASP A 92 4.74 -18.49 11.30
CA ASP A 92 4.08 -18.41 12.60
C ASP A 92 3.44 -17.04 12.76
N SER A 93 2.14 -17.03 13.06
CA SER A 93 1.38 -15.81 13.31
C SER A 93 1.69 -15.29 14.71
N ILE A 94 2.20 -14.06 14.83
CA ILE A 94 2.54 -13.43 16.12
C ILE A 94 1.38 -12.58 16.63
N LYS A 95 0.94 -11.59 15.85
CA LYS A 95 -0.08 -10.62 16.28
C LYS A 95 -0.86 -10.07 15.09
N VAL A 96 -2.15 -9.79 15.26
CA VAL A 96 -2.91 -8.98 14.30
C VAL A 96 -2.52 -7.51 14.47
N ILE A 97 -2.05 -6.87 13.40
CA ILE A 97 -1.59 -5.46 13.40
C ILE A 97 -2.50 -4.54 12.59
N GLY A 98 -3.47 -5.09 11.86
CA GLY A 98 -4.45 -4.29 11.12
C GLY A 98 -5.63 -5.13 10.65
N ARG A 99 -6.79 -4.50 10.50
CA ARG A 99 -7.98 -5.08 9.88
C ARG A 99 -8.50 -4.18 8.79
N GLY A 100 -8.71 -4.73 7.61
CA GLY A 100 -9.30 -4.04 6.48
C GLY A 100 -10.68 -4.56 6.14
N ALA A 101 -11.35 -3.88 5.21
CA ALA A 101 -12.67 -4.23 4.68
C ALA A 101 -12.78 -5.64 4.06
N PHE A 102 -11.64 -6.25 3.72
CA PHE A 102 -11.53 -7.45 2.90
C PHE A 102 -10.66 -8.55 3.52
N GLY A 103 -10.18 -8.32 4.74
CA GLY A 103 -9.21 -9.20 5.39
C GLY A 103 -8.45 -8.51 6.50
N GLU A 104 -7.26 -9.02 6.80
CA GLU A 104 -6.47 -8.55 7.94
C GLU A 104 -4.97 -8.60 7.64
N VAL A 105 -4.20 -7.86 8.44
CA VAL A 105 -2.75 -7.81 8.37
C VAL A 105 -2.21 -8.36 9.69
N ARG A 106 -1.32 -9.34 9.60
CA ARG A 106 -0.67 -9.98 10.75
C ARG A 106 0.84 -9.78 10.71
N LEU A 107 1.42 -9.56 11.88
CA LEU A 107 2.84 -9.76 12.09
C LEU A 107 3.13 -11.27 12.10
N VAL A 108 4.05 -11.72 11.27
CA VAL A 108 4.39 -13.14 11.15
C VAL A 108 5.89 -13.36 11.18
N GLN A 109 6.31 -14.52 11.67
CA GLN A 109 7.70 -14.97 11.63
C GLN A 109 7.84 -16.14 10.68
N LYS A 110 8.78 -16.08 9.73
CA LYS A 110 9.07 -17.21 8.84
C LYS A 110 9.87 -18.28 9.59
N LYS A 111 9.39 -19.53 9.61
CA LYS A 111 9.91 -20.61 10.47
C LYS A 111 11.38 -20.97 10.25
N ASP A 112 11.82 -21.02 9.00
CA ASP A 112 13.18 -21.44 8.63
C ASP A 112 14.23 -20.35 8.85
N THR A 113 13.86 -19.07 8.79
CA THR A 113 14.79 -17.95 8.92
C THR A 113 14.61 -17.13 10.20
N GLY A 114 13.50 -17.28 10.91
CA GLY A 114 13.13 -16.44 12.04
C GLY A 114 12.81 -14.98 11.68
N HIS A 115 12.66 -14.65 10.39
CA HIS A 115 12.46 -13.25 9.95
C HIS A 115 11.02 -12.81 10.11
N ILE A 116 10.88 -11.54 10.51
CA ILE A 116 9.59 -10.90 10.71
C ILE A 116 9.11 -10.24 9.41
N TYR A 117 7.83 -10.43 9.14
CA TYR A 117 7.13 -9.87 8.00
C TYR A 117 5.73 -9.39 8.41
N ALA A 118 5.16 -8.49 7.61
CA ALA A 118 3.74 -8.23 7.61
C ALA A 118 3.06 -9.11 6.56
N MET A 119 2.07 -9.90 6.97
CA MET A 119 1.26 -10.76 6.10
C MET A 119 -0.14 -10.19 5.97
N LYS A 120 -0.48 -9.68 4.77
CA LYS A 120 -1.85 -9.27 4.42
C LYS A 120 -2.60 -10.47 3.86
N ILE A 121 -3.71 -10.80 4.49
CA ILE A 121 -4.58 -11.94 4.17
C ILE A 121 -5.86 -11.38 3.57
N LEU A 122 -6.22 -11.79 2.36
CA LEU A 122 -7.41 -11.33 1.64
C LEU A 122 -8.32 -12.52 1.30
N ARG A 123 -9.61 -12.44 1.66
CA ARG A 123 -10.56 -13.53 1.42
C ARG A 123 -11.00 -13.56 -0.05
N LYS A 124 -10.84 -14.68 -0.74
CA LYS A 124 -11.23 -14.82 -2.16
C LYS A 124 -12.72 -14.62 -2.39
N ALA A 125 -13.55 -15.07 -1.46
CA ALA A 125 -15.01 -14.89 -1.51
C ALA A 125 -15.38 -13.39 -1.60
N ASP A 126 -14.86 -12.58 -0.69
CA ASP A 126 -15.08 -11.13 -0.64
C ASP A 126 -14.58 -10.43 -1.92
N MET A 127 -13.46 -10.91 -2.50
CA MET A 127 -12.91 -10.35 -3.76
C MET A 127 -13.83 -10.60 -4.96
N HIS A 128 -14.46 -11.76 -5.02
CA HIS A 128 -15.39 -12.09 -6.09
C HIS A 128 -16.74 -11.39 -5.91
N GLU A 129 -17.28 -11.40 -4.70
CA GLU A 129 -18.58 -10.78 -4.39
C GLU A 129 -18.57 -9.28 -4.65
N LYS A 130 -17.47 -8.61 -4.34
CA LYS A 130 -17.32 -7.14 -4.48
C LYS A 130 -16.59 -6.71 -5.75
N GLU A 131 -16.37 -7.62 -6.70
CA GLU A 131 -15.69 -7.36 -7.99
C GLU A 131 -14.29 -6.73 -7.88
N GLN A 132 -13.54 -7.03 -6.81
CA GLN A 132 -12.24 -6.40 -6.50
C GLN A 132 -11.02 -7.15 -7.08
N VAL A 133 -11.21 -8.11 -7.98
CA VAL A 133 -10.09 -8.93 -8.46
C VAL A 133 -9.08 -8.11 -9.28
N ALA A 134 -9.54 -7.10 -10.00
CA ALA A 134 -8.65 -6.18 -10.72
C ALA A 134 -7.76 -5.36 -9.77
N HIS A 135 -8.31 -4.97 -8.62
CA HIS A 135 -7.64 -4.21 -7.58
C HIS A 135 -6.50 -5.01 -6.92
N VAL A 136 -6.75 -6.28 -6.58
CA VAL A 136 -5.70 -7.16 -6.04
C VAL A 136 -4.57 -7.40 -7.03
N ARG A 137 -4.88 -7.53 -8.33
CA ARG A 137 -3.87 -7.66 -9.37
C ARG A 137 -3.02 -6.40 -9.49
N ALA A 138 -3.66 -5.22 -9.49
CA ALA A 138 -2.97 -3.94 -9.53
C ALA A 138 -2.04 -3.75 -8.32
N GLU A 139 -2.51 -4.07 -7.11
CA GLU A 139 -1.70 -4.00 -5.88
C GLU A 139 -0.46 -4.89 -5.99
N ARG A 140 -0.64 -6.16 -6.40
CA ARG A 140 0.48 -7.08 -6.61
C ARG A 140 1.45 -6.54 -7.66
N ASP A 141 0.96 -6.10 -8.82
CA ASP A 141 1.81 -5.69 -9.94
C ASP A 141 2.67 -4.48 -9.56
N ILE A 142 2.08 -3.48 -8.87
CA ILE A 142 2.82 -2.33 -8.33
C ILE A 142 3.85 -2.79 -7.32
N LEU A 143 3.48 -3.65 -6.36
CA LEU A 143 4.40 -4.14 -5.35
C LEU A 143 5.51 -5.05 -5.91
N VAL A 144 5.33 -5.63 -7.10
CA VAL A 144 6.39 -6.36 -7.81
C VAL A 144 7.32 -5.40 -8.53
N GLU A 145 6.76 -4.43 -9.27
CA GLU A 145 7.52 -3.50 -10.11
C GLU A 145 8.20 -2.38 -9.32
N ALA A 146 7.58 -1.93 -8.23
CA ALA A 146 8.14 -0.93 -7.33
C ALA A 146 9.24 -1.56 -6.46
N ASP A 147 10.48 -1.40 -6.91
CA ASP A 147 11.68 -1.59 -6.09
C ASP A 147 12.35 -0.25 -5.86
N ASN A 148 11.68 0.59 -5.07
CA ASN A 148 12.15 1.91 -4.68
C ASN A 148 11.94 2.13 -3.18
N PRO A 149 12.65 3.07 -2.53
CA PRO A 149 12.59 3.24 -1.08
C PRO A 149 11.24 3.78 -0.57
N TRP A 150 10.39 4.30 -1.44
CA TRP A 150 9.14 4.98 -1.11
C TRP A 150 7.91 4.07 -1.05
N VAL A 151 8.04 2.83 -1.51
CA VAL A 151 6.95 1.85 -1.51
C VAL A 151 7.31 0.71 -0.56
N VAL A 152 6.31 0.17 0.15
CA VAL A 152 6.48 -1.04 0.96
C VAL A 152 6.98 -2.19 0.09
N LYS A 153 8.07 -2.82 0.51
CA LYS A 153 8.68 -3.94 -0.22
C LYS A 153 7.88 -5.22 -0.02
N MET A 154 7.42 -5.82 -1.11
CA MET A 154 6.80 -7.15 -1.10
C MET A 154 7.82 -8.25 -1.42
N TYR A 155 7.92 -9.25 -0.56
CA TYR A 155 8.83 -10.39 -0.73
C TYR A 155 8.17 -11.56 -1.42
N TYR A 156 6.97 -11.93 -0.99
CA TYR A 156 6.28 -13.11 -1.51
C TYR A 156 4.79 -12.82 -1.68
N SER A 157 4.17 -13.54 -2.60
CA SER A 157 2.72 -13.68 -2.62
C SER A 157 2.38 -15.12 -2.94
N PHE A 158 1.31 -15.64 -2.35
CA PHE A 158 0.82 -17.00 -2.55
C PHE A 158 -0.67 -17.09 -2.23
N GLN A 159 -1.29 -18.22 -2.52
CA GLN A 159 -2.72 -18.41 -2.31
C GLN A 159 -2.99 -19.83 -1.84
N ASP A 160 -4.12 -19.99 -1.17
CA ASP A 160 -4.72 -21.29 -0.86
C ASP A 160 -6.15 -21.33 -1.42
N PRO A 161 -6.97 -22.37 -1.16
CA PRO A 161 -8.34 -22.43 -1.68
C PRO A 161 -9.27 -21.27 -1.24
N HIS A 162 -8.97 -20.59 -0.13
CA HIS A 162 -9.84 -19.60 0.51
C HIS A 162 -9.28 -18.18 0.45
N ASN A 163 -7.96 -18.02 0.50
CA ASN A 163 -7.30 -16.75 0.75
C ASN A 163 -6.15 -16.47 -0.23
N LEU A 164 -5.86 -15.18 -0.36
CA LEU A 164 -4.67 -14.63 -1.00
C LEU A 164 -3.77 -14.02 0.08
N TYR A 165 -2.46 -14.21 -0.07
CA TYR A 165 -1.46 -13.78 0.91
C TYR A 165 -0.41 -12.90 0.24
N LEU A 166 -0.14 -11.74 0.83
CA LEU A 166 0.96 -10.86 0.49
C LEU A 166 1.92 -10.79 1.69
N ILE A 167 3.18 -11.13 1.48
CA ILE A 167 4.24 -11.04 2.49
C ILE A 167 5.10 -9.82 2.19
N MET A 168 5.09 -8.87 3.11
CA MET A 168 5.70 -7.55 2.98
C MET A 168 6.69 -7.29 4.11
N GLU A 169 7.57 -6.31 3.93
CA GLU A 169 8.37 -5.79 5.04
C GLU A 169 7.46 -5.27 6.16
N PHE A 170 7.82 -5.58 7.40
CA PHE A 170 7.16 -5.00 8.57
C PHE A 170 7.77 -3.63 8.86
N LEU A 171 6.90 -2.61 9.00
CA LEU A 171 7.30 -1.24 9.31
C LEU A 171 6.85 -0.90 10.74
N PRO A 172 7.75 -0.97 11.74
CA PRO A 172 7.39 -0.84 13.15
C PRO A 172 7.00 0.59 13.57
N GLY A 173 7.15 1.59 12.69
CA GLY A 173 6.74 2.96 12.98
C GLY A 173 5.23 3.19 12.91
N GLY A 174 4.45 2.19 12.48
CA GLY A 174 3.01 2.33 12.31
C GLY A 174 2.66 3.19 11.11
N ASP A 175 1.50 3.84 11.16
CA ASP A 175 0.96 4.71 10.12
C ASP A 175 0.86 6.18 10.57
N MET A 176 0.83 7.09 9.59
CA MET A 176 0.71 8.54 9.83
C MET A 176 -0.60 8.88 10.54
N MET A 177 -1.65 8.10 10.31
CA MET A 177 -2.93 8.25 11.01
C MET A 177 -2.76 8.11 12.53
N THR A 178 -2.11 7.04 13.00
CA THR A 178 -1.83 6.78 14.41
C THR A 178 -0.90 7.85 14.99
N LEU A 179 0.09 8.30 14.22
CA LEU A 179 0.95 9.42 14.61
C LEU A 179 0.13 10.71 14.82
N LEU A 180 -0.81 11.03 13.93
CA LEU A 180 -1.69 12.20 14.05
C LEU A 180 -2.70 12.06 15.20
N MET A 181 -3.19 10.85 15.48
CA MET A 181 -4.01 10.62 16.69
C MET A 181 -3.24 10.94 17.97
N ASN A 182 -1.96 10.56 18.04
CA ASN A 182 -1.11 10.74 19.22
C ASN A 182 -0.59 12.18 19.38
N LYS A 183 -0.29 12.88 18.28
CA LYS A 183 0.28 14.23 18.28
C LYS A 183 -0.75 15.34 18.16
N GLU A 184 -1.97 15.02 17.73
CA GLU A 184 -3.07 15.93 17.38
C GLU A 184 -2.78 16.80 16.14
N THR A 185 -1.68 17.53 16.15
CA THR A 185 -1.19 18.39 15.07
C THR A 185 0.33 18.28 14.97
N LEU A 186 0.89 18.55 13.80
CA LEU A 186 2.33 18.63 13.56
C LEU A 186 2.77 20.09 13.40
N SER A 187 4.03 20.37 13.73
CA SER A 187 4.64 21.67 13.39
C SER A 187 4.75 21.83 11.87
N GLU A 188 4.91 23.06 11.39
CA GLU A 188 5.15 23.31 9.97
C GLU A 188 6.43 22.65 9.47
N GLU A 189 7.48 22.59 10.30
CA GLU A 189 8.72 21.91 9.97
C GLU A 189 8.52 20.39 9.79
N ALA A 190 7.81 19.75 10.72
CA ALA A 190 7.51 18.32 10.61
C ALA A 190 6.57 18.04 9.42
N THR A 191 5.59 18.92 9.19
CA THR A 191 4.68 18.85 8.05
C THR A 191 5.46 19.01 6.73
N GLN A 192 6.38 19.97 6.65
CA GLN A 192 7.23 20.18 5.47
C GLN A 192 8.02 18.92 5.14
N PHE A 193 8.62 18.27 6.14
CA PHE A 193 9.34 17.01 5.98
C PHE A 193 8.44 15.90 5.43
N TYR A 194 7.32 15.60 6.08
CA TYR A 194 6.44 14.49 5.67
C TYR A 194 5.71 14.73 4.36
N VAL A 195 5.30 15.97 4.10
CA VAL A 195 4.72 16.34 2.80
C VAL A 195 5.77 16.22 1.70
N ALA A 196 7.01 16.68 1.91
CA ALA A 196 8.08 16.52 0.92
C ALA A 196 8.39 15.05 0.61
N GLU A 197 8.50 14.19 1.64
CA GLU A 197 8.68 12.76 1.43
C GLU A 197 7.52 12.13 0.66
N THR A 198 6.29 12.54 0.97
CA THR A 198 5.09 12.03 0.30
C THR A 198 5.02 12.50 -1.15
N VAL A 199 5.48 13.72 -1.47
CA VAL A 199 5.65 14.19 -2.85
C VAL A 199 6.57 13.26 -3.63
N LEU A 200 7.74 12.91 -3.08
CA LEU A 200 8.68 11.99 -3.73
C LEU A 200 8.07 10.59 -3.88
N ALA A 201 7.33 10.12 -2.88
CA ALA A 201 6.69 8.82 -2.91
C ALA A 201 5.60 8.73 -3.98
N ILE A 202 4.68 9.70 -4.03
CA ILE A 202 3.62 9.79 -5.06
C ILE A 202 4.24 9.94 -6.45
N HIS A 203 5.25 10.80 -6.60
CA HIS A 203 5.93 10.95 -7.89
C HIS A 203 6.57 9.65 -8.36
N SER A 204 7.16 8.86 -7.45
CA SER A 204 7.78 7.58 -7.79
C SER A 204 6.80 6.58 -8.42
N ILE A 205 5.57 6.50 -7.91
CA ILE A 205 4.53 5.62 -8.46
C ILE A 205 3.92 6.18 -9.74
N HIS A 206 3.80 7.51 -9.87
CA HIS A 206 3.35 8.15 -11.11
C HIS A 206 4.33 7.90 -12.27
N LYS A 207 5.65 7.91 -12.02
CA LYS A 207 6.67 7.55 -13.02
C LYS A 207 6.58 6.10 -13.49
N LEU A 208 6.09 5.20 -12.64
CA LEU A 208 5.81 3.80 -13.00
C LEU A 208 4.49 3.65 -13.77
N GLY A 209 3.72 4.74 -13.93
CA GLY A 209 2.49 4.78 -14.72
C GLY A 209 1.23 4.44 -13.93
N PHE A 210 1.30 4.48 -12.60
CA PHE A 210 0.21 4.18 -11.70
C PHE A 210 -0.31 5.43 -11.00
N ILE A 211 -1.61 5.45 -10.72
CA ILE A 211 -2.26 6.47 -9.87
C ILE A 211 -2.72 5.76 -8.60
N HIS A 212 -2.45 6.35 -7.43
CA HIS A 212 -2.75 5.71 -6.15
C HIS A 212 -4.26 5.67 -5.86
N ARG A 213 -4.94 6.82 -6.01
CA ARG A 213 -6.38 7.04 -5.81
C ARG A 213 -6.91 6.91 -4.37
N ASP A 214 -6.08 6.45 -3.45
CA ASP A 214 -6.43 6.30 -2.02
C ASP A 214 -5.32 6.82 -1.11
N ILE A 215 -4.79 8.01 -1.43
CA ILE A 215 -3.80 8.67 -0.57
C ILE A 215 -4.52 9.21 0.67
N LYS A 216 -4.17 8.68 1.84
CA LYS A 216 -4.70 9.05 3.15
C LYS A 216 -3.68 8.69 4.25
N PRO A 217 -3.78 9.25 5.46
CA PRO A 217 -2.80 9.01 6.52
C PRO A 217 -2.61 7.53 6.90
N ASP A 218 -3.66 6.71 6.81
CA ASP A 218 -3.60 5.26 7.09
C ASP A 218 -2.68 4.51 6.10
N ASN A 219 -2.50 5.03 4.89
CA ASN A 219 -1.71 4.43 3.81
C ASN A 219 -0.27 4.99 3.74
N LEU A 220 0.10 5.89 4.66
CA LEU A 220 1.45 6.42 4.81
C LEU A 220 2.11 5.75 6.02
N LEU A 221 2.89 4.69 5.77
CA LEU A 221 3.58 3.95 6.83
C LEU A 221 4.93 4.57 7.15
N LEU A 222 5.40 4.35 8.38
CA LEU A 222 6.68 4.86 8.88
C LEU A 222 7.67 3.72 9.10
N ASP A 223 8.84 3.82 8.49
CA ASP A 223 9.94 2.88 8.71
C ASP A 223 10.58 3.07 10.11
N PRO A 224 11.49 2.18 10.55
CA PRO A 224 12.10 2.28 11.88
C PRO A 224 12.85 3.59 12.15
N LYS A 225 13.22 4.33 11.09
CA LYS A 225 13.90 5.63 11.19
C LYS A 225 12.91 6.80 11.14
N GLY A 226 11.62 6.54 10.87
CA GLY A 226 10.57 7.55 10.79
C GLY A 226 10.32 8.12 9.40
N HIS A 227 10.86 7.50 8.33
CA HIS A 227 10.61 7.94 6.96
C HIS A 227 9.38 7.26 6.35
N ILE A 228 8.70 7.95 5.44
CA ILE A 228 7.46 7.49 4.82
C ILE A 228 7.69 6.37 3.81
N LYS A 229 6.77 5.40 3.79
CA LYS A 229 6.55 4.42 2.73
C LYS A 229 5.06 4.32 2.42
N LEU A 230 4.71 4.29 1.14
CA LEU A 230 3.34 4.07 0.68
C LEU A 230 2.96 2.60 0.79
N SER A 231 1.75 2.37 1.30
CA SER A 231 1.10 1.06 1.37
C SER A 231 -0.30 1.08 0.73
N ASP A 232 -0.87 -0.10 0.57
CA ASP A 232 -2.26 -0.33 0.12
C ASP A 232 -2.59 0.24 -1.26
N PHE A 233 -2.05 -0.41 -2.29
CA PHE A 233 -2.29 -0.09 -3.70
C PHE A 233 -3.56 -0.76 -4.25
N GLY A 234 -4.46 -1.24 -3.39
CA GLY A 234 -5.68 -1.96 -3.79
C GLY A 234 -6.52 -1.15 -4.76
N LEU A 235 -6.67 0.15 -4.52
CA LEU A 235 -7.37 1.04 -5.43
C LEU A 235 -6.46 1.62 -6.51
N CYS A 236 -5.28 1.10 -6.81
CA CYS A 236 -4.49 1.65 -7.91
C CYS A 236 -5.03 1.22 -9.28
N THR A 237 -4.99 2.13 -10.26
CA THR A 237 -5.21 1.80 -11.67
C THR A 237 -4.09 2.38 -12.51
N GLY A 238 -3.68 1.66 -13.55
CA GLY A 238 -2.78 2.21 -14.55
C GLY A 238 -3.43 3.40 -15.28
N LEU A 239 -2.62 4.40 -15.65
CA LEU A 239 -3.05 5.62 -16.36
C LEU A 239 -3.95 5.34 -17.58
N LYS A 240 -3.81 4.17 -18.21
CA LYS A 240 -4.58 3.76 -19.41
C LYS A 240 -6.01 3.28 -19.12
N LYS A 241 -6.42 3.09 -17.86
CA LYS A 241 -7.69 2.43 -17.49
C LYS A 241 -8.49 3.18 -16.42
N ALA A 242 -8.21 4.46 -16.18
CA ALA A 242 -8.88 5.28 -15.16
C ALA A 242 -10.34 5.62 -15.53
N HIS A 243 -11.22 4.62 -15.57
CA HIS A 243 -12.66 4.83 -15.70
C HIS A 243 -13.41 3.90 -14.75
N ARG A 244 -14.19 4.53 -13.86
CA ARG A 244 -15.29 4.02 -13.04
C ARG A 244 -14.96 3.60 -11.61
N THR A 245 -15.59 4.32 -10.68
CA THR A 245 -15.90 3.88 -9.31
C THR A 245 -17.42 3.98 -9.16
N ASP A 246 -18.13 2.85 -9.34
CA ASP A 246 -19.59 2.77 -9.21
C ASP A 246 -20.10 3.07 -7.79
N PHE A 247 -19.21 3.00 -6.79
CA PHE A 247 -19.51 3.26 -5.37
C PHE A 247 -19.99 4.70 -5.09
N TYR A 248 -19.45 5.70 -5.79
CA TYR A 248 -19.84 7.10 -5.58
C TYR A 248 -21.08 7.53 -6.36
N ARG A 249 -21.62 6.64 -7.20
CA ARG A 249 -22.80 6.91 -8.03
C ARG A 249 -24.06 7.17 -7.21
N ASP A 250 -24.12 6.66 -5.99
CA ASP A 250 -25.26 6.85 -5.09
C ASP A 250 -25.14 8.14 -4.26
N LEU A 251 -23.92 8.61 -3.97
CA LEU A 251 -23.67 9.89 -3.28
C LEU A 251 -24.01 11.10 -4.16
N SER A 252 -23.83 11.00 -5.48
CA SER A 252 -24.18 12.06 -6.42
C SER A 252 -25.70 12.27 -6.64
N ARG A 253 -26.55 11.41 -6.05
CA ARG A 253 -28.02 11.51 -6.12
C ARG A 253 -28.65 12.38 -5.04
N ALA A 254 -27.86 12.88 -4.08
CA ALA A 254 -28.37 13.78 -3.03
C ALA A 254 -28.81 15.12 -3.63
N HIS A 255 -30.05 15.55 -3.32
CA HIS A 255 -30.59 16.81 -3.82
C HIS A 255 -30.09 18.01 -2.98
N PRO A 256 -29.71 19.14 -3.62
CA PRO A 256 -29.28 20.35 -2.91
C PRO A 256 -30.34 20.94 -1.96
N ARG A 257 -31.61 20.52 -2.06
CA ARG A 257 -32.74 21.04 -1.29
C ARG A 257 -32.92 20.41 0.09
N ASP A 258 -32.20 19.32 0.40
CA ASP A 258 -32.46 18.55 1.63
C ASP A 258 -31.71 19.08 2.87
N PHE A 259 -30.77 20.02 2.70
CA PHE A 259 -29.96 20.54 3.81
C PHE A 259 -29.74 22.04 3.64
N SER A 260 -30.60 22.83 4.27
CA SER A 260 -30.45 24.29 4.36
C SER A 260 -29.52 24.67 5.52
N SER A 261 -28.67 25.67 5.27
CA SER A 261 -27.72 26.35 6.17
C SER A 261 -26.29 25.78 6.27
N ILE A 262 -25.42 26.22 5.34
CA ILE A 262 -24.00 26.42 5.67
C ILE A 262 -23.95 27.58 6.66
N LYS A 263 -23.68 27.31 7.94
CA LYS A 263 -23.40 28.36 8.93
C LYS A 263 -21.92 28.76 8.87
N PRO A 264 -21.59 30.05 9.02
CA PRO A 264 -20.20 30.48 9.17
C PRO A 264 -19.58 29.88 10.43
N MET A 265 -18.28 29.57 10.37
CA MET A 265 -17.54 28.82 11.38
C MET A 265 -17.33 29.67 12.65
N ASP A 266 -17.73 29.18 13.82
CA ASP A 266 -17.48 29.82 15.13
C ASP A 266 -16.19 29.26 15.77
N SER A 267 -15.49 30.05 16.57
CA SER A 267 -14.22 29.69 17.25
C SER A 267 -14.34 28.48 18.19
N LYS A 268 -15.56 28.13 18.62
CA LYS A 268 -15.83 26.89 19.38
C LYS A 268 -15.96 25.64 18.51
N ASP A 269 -16.05 25.78 17.19
CA ASP A 269 -16.27 24.66 16.27
C ASP A 269 -14.99 23.88 15.94
N SER A 270 -13.80 24.49 15.89
CA SER A 270 -12.56 23.79 15.50
C SER A 270 -12.15 22.70 16.49
N LYS A 271 -12.09 23.03 17.79
CA LYS A 271 -11.80 22.07 18.87
C LYS A 271 -12.83 20.95 18.91
N ARG A 272 -14.12 21.28 18.75
CA ARG A 272 -15.21 20.30 18.72
C ARG A 272 -15.11 19.38 17.49
N LYS A 273 -14.75 19.92 16.32
CA LYS A 273 -14.51 19.14 15.10
C LYS A 273 -13.33 18.18 15.29
N MET A 274 -12.23 18.66 15.87
CA MET A 274 -11.07 17.81 16.18
C MET A 274 -11.44 16.65 17.12
N GLU A 275 -12.18 16.91 18.18
CA GLU A 275 -12.64 15.87 19.13
C GLU A 275 -13.60 14.87 18.46
N SER A 276 -14.59 15.36 17.69
CA SER A 276 -15.53 14.51 16.96
C SER A 276 -14.83 13.64 15.92
N TRP A 277 -13.91 14.25 15.17
CA TRP A 277 -13.09 13.58 14.18
C TRP A 277 -12.28 12.45 14.82
N LYS A 278 -11.52 12.73 15.90
CA LYS A 278 -10.76 11.72 16.66
C LYS A 278 -11.64 10.58 17.16
N LYS A 279 -12.81 10.88 17.73
CA LYS A 279 -13.72 9.87 18.29
C LYS A 279 -14.25 8.91 17.21
N ASN A 280 -14.63 9.43 16.05
CA ASN A 280 -15.22 8.64 14.99
C ASN A 280 -14.18 7.97 14.07
N ARG A 281 -12.94 8.47 14.08
CA ARG A 281 -11.90 8.05 13.12
C ARG A 281 -11.51 6.59 13.19
N ARG A 282 -11.38 6.02 14.39
CA ARG A 282 -11.05 4.58 14.54
C ARG A 282 -12.15 3.72 13.93
N ALA A 283 -13.42 4.08 14.12
CA ALA A 283 -14.54 3.37 13.51
C ALA A 283 -14.56 3.53 11.97
N LEU A 284 -14.14 4.69 11.45
CA LEU A 284 -14.06 4.96 10.02
C LEU A 284 -12.94 4.16 9.33
N ALA A 285 -11.78 3.99 9.98
CA ALA A 285 -10.68 3.17 9.46
C ALA A 285 -11.10 1.69 9.24
N TYR A 286 -12.00 1.17 10.07
CA TYR A 286 -12.53 -0.20 9.94
C TYR A 286 -13.80 -0.32 9.08
N SER A 287 -14.38 0.80 8.65
CA SER A 287 -15.60 0.80 7.85
C SER A 287 -15.29 0.41 6.40
N THR A 288 -16.09 -0.48 5.82
CA THR A 288 -16.01 -0.84 4.39
C THR A 288 -16.35 0.32 3.45
N VAL A 289 -17.05 1.33 3.97
CA VAL A 289 -17.58 2.46 3.19
C VAL A 289 -16.59 3.63 3.19
N GLY A 290 -15.68 3.71 4.18
CA GLY A 290 -14.75 4.82 4.38
C GLY A 290 -15.45 6.18 4.49
N THR A 291 -14.68 7.26 4.56
CA THR A 291 -15.19 8.63 4.38
C THR A 291 -14.46 9.28 3.19
N PRO A 292 -15.17 9.99 2.30
CA PRO A 292 -14.58 10.60 1.11
C PRO A 292 -13.67 11.82 1.38
N ASP A 293 -13.13 11.99 2.59
CA ASP A 293 -12.48 13.25 3.02
C ASP A 293 -11.27 13.63 2.16
N TYR A 294 -10.50 12.64 1.70
CA TYR A 294 -9.27 12.85 0.92
C TYR A 294 -9.50 12.82 -0.60
N ILE A 295 -10.73 12.55 -1.04
CA ILE A 295 -11.02 12.28 -2.45
C ILE A 295 -11.18 13.59 -3.21
N ALA A 296 -10.49 13.69 -4.35
CA ALA A 296 -10.58 14.87 -5.21
C ALA A 296 -11.97 15.00 -5.87
N PRO A 297 -12.48 16.24 -6.05
CA PRO A 297 -13.82 16.47 -6.60
C PRO A 297 -14.01 15.84 -7.97
N GLU A 298 -12.99 15.86 -8.83
CA GLU A 298 -13.06 15.28 -10.18
C GLU A 298 -13.19 13.75 -10.19
N VAL A 299 -12.84 13.04 -9.12
CA VAL A 299 -12.99 11.58 -9.03
C VAL A 299 -14.47 11.18 -8.98
N PHE A 300 -15.32 12.05 -8.45
CA PHE A 300 -16.77 11.86 -8.42
C PHE A 300 -17.44 12.24 -9.75
N VAL A 301 -16.83 13.15 -10.51
CA VAL A 301 -17.36 13.62 -11.79
C VAL A 301 -17.00 12.61 -12.87
N GLN A 302 -17.99 12.09 -13.59
CA GLN A 302 -17.81 11.02 -14.59
C GLN A 302 -17.04 11.46 -15.85
N THR A 303 -16.44 12.65 -15.86
CA THR A 303 -15.63 13.19 -16.96
C THR A 303 -14.23 12.58 -17.04
N GLY A 304 -13.87 11.73 -16.06
CA GLY A 304 -12.52 11.16 -15.94
C GLY A 304 -11.60 12.04 -15.08
N TYR A 305 -10.60 11.41 -14.48
CA TYR A 305 -9.60 12.04 -13.63
C TYR A 305 -8.19 11.57 -14.05
N THR A 306 -7.16 12.32 -13.66
CA THR A 306 -5.75 12.00 -13.96
C THR A 306 -4.95 11.81 -12.66
N HIS A 307 -3.62 11.66 -12.77
CA HIS A 307 -2.72 11.47 -11.63
C HIS A 307 -2.77 12.60 -10.60
N VAL A 308 -3.27 13.77 -10.99
CA VAL A 308 -3.37 14.96 -10.13
C VAL A 308 -4.35 14.81 -8.95
N CYS A 309 -5.22 13.80 -8.95
CA CYS A 309 -6.11 13.53 -7.81
C CYS A 309 -5.34 13.14 -6.54
N ASP A 310 -4.15 12.52 -6.69
CA ASP A 310 -3.28 12.20 -5.55
C ASP A 310 -2.71 13.47 -4.90
N TRP A 311 -2.48 14.54 -5.69
CA TRP A 311 -2.03 15.84 -5.16
C TRP A 311 -3.10 16.57 -4.36
N TRP A 312 -4.38 16.44 -4.73
CA TRP A 312 -5.48 16.93 -3.90
C TRP A 312 -5.49 16.25 -2.54
N SER A 313 -5.38 14.92 -2.57
CA SER A 313 -5.36 14.08 -1.37
C SER A 313 -4.21 14.50 -0.43
N LEU A 314 -3.03 14.79 -0.99
CA LEU A 314 -1.89 15.32 -0.23
C LEU A 314 -2.18 16.71 0.39
N GLY A 315 -2.87 17.60 -0.31
CA GLY A 315 -3.31 18.89 0.24
C GLY A 315 -4.26 18.73 1.43
N VAL A 316 -5.17 17.77 1.35
CA VAL A 316 -6.07 17.41 2.46
C VAL A 316 -5.26 16.89 3.66
N ILE A 317 -4.28 16.02 3.43
CA ILE A 317 -3.39 15.51 4.50
C ILE A 317 -2.57 16.65 5.11
N MET A 318 -2.03 17.55 4.30
CA MET A 318 -1.27 18.71 4.78
C MET A 318 -2.13 19.63 5.66
N TYR A 319 -3.38 19.90 5.26
CA TYR A 319 -4.33 20.63 6.11
C TYR A 319 -4.56 19.89 7.42
N GLU A 320 -4.79 18.59 7.37
CA GLU A 320 -5.02 17.80 8.57
C GLU A 320 -3.82 17.77 9.53
N MET A 321 -2.59 17.67 9.01
CA MET A 321 -1.37 17.74 9.82
C MET A 321 -1.29 19.05 10.60
N LEU A 322 -1.65 20.18 9.98
CA LEU A 322 -1.52 21.51 10.59
C LEU A 322 -2.72 21.90 11.46
N ILE A 323 -3.93 21.46 11.09
CA ILE A 323 -5.19 21.89 11.73
C ILE A 323 -5.76 20.83 12.68
N GLY A 324 -5.44 19.55 12.47
CA GLY A 324 -5.85 18.41 13.30
C GLY A 324 -7.09 17.65 12.80
N TYR A 325 -7.72 18.10 11.71
CA TYR A 325 -8.82 17.43 11.04
C TYR A 325 -8.86 17.78 9.54
N PRO A 326 -9.39 16.93 8.64
CA PRO A 326 -9.51 17.24 7.22
C PRO A 326 -10.49 18.40 6.97
N PRO A 327 -10.25 19.26 5.95
CA PRO A 327 -11.03 20.47 5.73
C PRO A 327 -12.52 20.20 5.46
N PHE A 328 -12.85 19.03 4.91
CA PHE A 328 -14.21 18.67 4.52
C PHE A 328 -14.89 17.68 5.47
N CYS A 329 -14.27 17.35 6.62
CA CYS A 329 -14.81 16.35 7.54
C CYS A 329 -16.21 16.73 8.05
N SER A 330 -17.09 15.73 8.12
CA SER A 330 -18.49 15.87 8.54
C SER A 330 -18.96 14.62 9.28
N GLU A 331 -20.14 14.67 9.90
CA GLU A 331 -20.72 13.50 10.57
C GLU A 331 -21.18 12.44 9.57
N THR A 332 -21.57 12.86 8.36
CA THR A 332 -22.03 11.95 7.31
C THR A 332 -21.18 12.05 6.04
N PRO A 333 -20.92 10.92 5.34
CA PRO A 333 -20.22 10.93 4.05
C PRO A 333 -20.89 11.81 2.98
N GLN A 334 -22.21 11.95 3.02
CA GLN A 334 -23.00 12.79 2.11
C GLN A 334 -22.67 14.27 2.29
N GLU A 335 -22.55 14.74 3.53
CA GLU A 335 -22.16 16.11 3.83
C GLU A 335 -20.70 16.37 3.45
N THR A 336 -19.79 15.42 3.72
CA THR A 336 -18.40 15.51 3.26
C THR A 336 -18.35 15.63 1.74
N TYR A 337 -19.08 14.78 1.01
CA TYR A 337 -19.19 14.87 -0.45
C TYR A 337 -19.66 16.25 -0.92
N ARG A 338 -20.71 16.81 -0.28
CA ARG A 338 -21.21 18.15 -0.62
C ARG A 338 -20.14 19.21 -0.39
N LYS A 339 -19.45 19.17 0.75
CA LYS A 339 -18.35 20.11 1.06
C LYS A 339 -17.24 20.01 0.02
N VAL A 340 -16.79 18.80 -0.32
CA VAL A 340 -15.78 18.57 -1.36
C VAL A 340 -16.22 19.17 -2.71
N MET A 341 -17.49 18.98 -3.10
CA MET A 341 -18.04 19.56 -4.34
C MET A 341 -18.13 21.08 -4.32
N THR A 342 -18.34 21.68 -3.15
CA THR A 342 -18.36 23.13 -2.93
C THR A 342 -17.09 23.63 -2.24
N TRP A 343 -15.93 23.04 -2.56
CA TRP A 343 -14.67 23.31 -1.87
C TRP A 343 -14.27 24.79 -1.89
N ARG A 344 -14.63 25.54 -2.96
CA ARG A 344 -14.37 26.99 -3.08
C ARG A 344 -14.97 27.81 -1.93
N GLU A 345 -16.08 27.35 -1.36
CA GLU A 345 -16.77 28.01 -0.24
C GLU A 345 -16.43 27.37 1.10
N THR A 346 -16.11 26.07 1.10
CA THR A 346 -16.01 25.26 2.33
C THR A 346 -14.59 24.98 2.79
N LEU A 347 -13.57 25.17 1.93
CA LEU A 347 -12.17 25.17 2.33
C LEU A 347 -11.88 26.46 3.09
N GLN A 348 -11.93 26.39 4.42
CA GLN A 348 -11.73 27.52 5.32
C GLN A 348 -10.65 27.19 6.35
N PHE A 349 -9.85 28.19 6.73
CA PHE A 349 -8.82 28.07 7.76
C PHE A 349 -9.35 28.70 9.06
N PRO A 350 -9.35 27.98 10.19
CA PRO A 350 -9.73 28.56 11.48
C PRO A 350 -8.83 29.75 11.84
N GLU A 351 -9.41 30.85 12.32
CA GLU A 351 -8.66 32.07 12.67
C GLU A 351 -7.77 31.86 13.90
N GLU A 352 -8.18 30.96 14.79
CA GLU A 352 -7.52 30.63 16.04
C GLU A 352 -6.30 29.69 15.88
N VAL A 353 -6.14 29.05 14.72
CA VAL A 353 -5.01 28.14 14.46
C VAL A 353 -3.89 28.90 13.75
N PRO A 354 -2.70 29.03 14.35
CA PRO A 354 -1.58 29.69 13.71
C PRO A 354 -1.07 28.85 12.54
N ILE A 355 -1.09 29.43 11.34
CA ILE A 355 -0.60 28.81 10.10
C ILE A 355 -0.01 29.90 9.21
N SER A 356 1.18 29.65 8.67
CA SER A 356 1.90 30.58 7.80
C SER A 356 1.19 30.83 6.48
N THR A 357 1.53 31.95 5.86
CA THR A 357 1.04 32.32 4.53
C THR A 357 1.43 31.28 3.48
N GLU A 358 2.63 30.73 3.59
CA GLU A 358 3.21 29.72 2.70
C GLU A 358 2.48 28.39 2.83
N SER A 359 2.16 27.97 4.06
CA SER A 359 1.37 26.76 4.30
C SER A 359 -0.05 26.87 3.75
N ARG A 360 -0.71 28.04 3.94
CA ARG A 360 -2.04 28.31 3.37
C ARG A 360 -2.01 28.29 1.83
N ASP A 361 -1.05 28.97 1.21
CA ASP A 361 -0.90 29.00 -0.26
C ASP A 361 -0.67 27.59 -0.81
N MET A 362 0.18 26.79 -0.16
CA MET A 362 0.45 25.41 -0.58
C MET A 362 -0.82 24.54 -0.58
N ILE A 363 -1.58 24.58 0.52
CA ILE A 363 -2.85 23.83 0.64
C ILE A 363 -3.83 24.29 -0.44
N GLN A 364 -3.96 25.60 -0.69
CA GLN A 364 -4.87 26.12 -1.70
C GLN A 364 -4.46 25.73 -3.12
N ARG A 365 -3.14 25.61 -3.41
CA ARG A 365 -2.63 25.13 -4.70
C ARG A 365 -2.80 23.63 -4.92
N PHE A 366 -2.81 22.83 -3.86
CA PHE A 366 -3.19 21.42 -3.92
C PHE A 366 -4.70 21.23 -4.04
N CYS A 367 -5.47 21.93 -3.20
CA CYS A 367 -6.92 21.82 -3.11
C CYS A 367 -7.61 22.86 -4.01
N CYS A 368 -7.37 22.78 -5.32
CA CYS A 368 -8.04 23.57 -6.34
C CYS A 368 -8.52 22.73 -7.54
N ASP A 369 -9.08 23.40 -8.55
CA ASP A 369 -9.49 22.77 -9.80
C ASP A 369 -8.34 21.99 -10.44
N SER A 370 -8.62 20.77 -10.93
CA SER A 370 -7.60 19.85 -11.45
C SER A 370 -6.77 20.42 -12.61
N GLU A 371 -7.29 21.40 -13.35
CA GLU A 371 -6.60 22.08 -14.45
C GLU A 371 -5.50 23.04 -13.97
N HIS A 372 -5.65 23.61 -12.78
CA HIS A 372 -4.73 24.60 -12.20
C HIS A 372 -3.92 24.05 -11.02
N ARG A 373 -4.15 22.78 -10.66
CA ARG A 373 -3.50 22.13 -9.53
C ARG A 373 -2.00 22.03 -9.74
N ILE A 374 -1.24 22.40 -8.71
CA ILE A 374 0.22 22.28 -8.70
C ILE A 374 0.64 20.81 -8.88
N GLY A 375 1.68 20.56 -9.67
CA GLY A 375 2.11 19.20 -9.97
C GLY A 375 1.36 18.54 -11.13
N ARG A 376 0.53 19.31 -11.85
CA ARG A 376 -0.18 18.82 -13.04
C ARG A 376 0.77 18.46 -14.16
N ASN A 377 1.69 19.36 -14.50
CA ASN A 377 2.62 19.15 -15.61
C ASN A 377 3.91 18.51 -15.14
N ASP A 378 4.46 19.00 -14.02
CA ASP A 378 5.71 18.50 -13.46
C ASP A 378 5.72 18.61 -11.93
N VAL A 379 6.31 17.62 -11.26
CA VAL A 379 6.52 17.64 -9.80
C VAL A 379 7.43 18.79 -9.38
N GLU A 380 8.27 19.30 -10.28
CA GLU A 380 9.14 20.45 -10.00
C GLU A 380 8.33 21.71 -9.64
N GLU A 381 7.09 21.85 -10.12
CA GLU A 381 6.18 22.92 -9.69
C GLU A 381 5.94 22.87 -8.17
N ILE A 382 5.74 21.66 -7.63
CA ILE A 382 5.55 21.42 -6.19
C ILE A 382 6.84 21.73 -5.45
N LYS A 383 7.97 21.19 -5.92
CA LYS A 383 9.27 21.33 -5.24
C LYS A 383 9.76 22.77 -5.14
N ALA A 384 9.42 23.60 -6.13
CA ALA A 384 9.80 25.00 -6.20
C ALA A 384 8.94 25.92 -5.29
N HIS A 385 7.87 25.40 -4.67
CA HIS A 385 6.99 26.21 -3.85
C HIS A 385 7.72 26.76 -2.59
N PRO A 386 7.50 28.03 -2.18
CA PRO A 386 8.17 28.63 -1.02
C PRO A 386 8.01 27.86 0.29
N PHE A 387 6.91 27.11 0.45
CA PHE A 387 6.70 26.21 1.58
C PHE A 387 7.83 25.18 1.75
N PHE A 388 8.49 24.73 0.67
CA PHE A 388 9.60 23.77 0.74
C PHE A 388 10.98 24.42 0.73
N LYS A 389 11.07 25.72 1.06
CA LYS A 389 12.36 26.40 1.17
C LYS A 389 13.25 25.69 2.18
N GLY A 390 14.43 25.27 1.73
CA GLY A 390 15.43 24.57 2.57
C GLY A 390 15.36 23.04 2.51
N VAL A 391 14.37 22.46 1.81
CA VAL A 391 14.27 21.01 1.62
C VAL A 391 15.33 20.53 0.63
N ASP A 392 16.10 19.53 1.05
CA ASP A 392 17.03 18.79 0.19
C ASP A 392 16.31 17.56 -0.38
N TRP A 393 15.79 17.69 -1.60
CA TRP A 393 15.00 16.65 -2.26
C TRP A 393 15.79 15.39 -2.64
N GLU A 394 17.12 15.47 -2.68
CA GLU A 394 17.98 14.34 -3.03
C GLU A 394 18.34 13.50 -1.79
N HIS A 395 18.63 14.17 -0.68
CA HIS A 395 19.15 13.52 0.54
C HIS A 395 18.16 13.53 1.71
N ILE A 396 16.90 13.93 1.52
CA ILE A 396 15.89 14.00 2.61
C ILE A 396 15.78 12.68 3.40
N ARG A 397 15.90 11.53 2.72
CA ARG A 397 15.77 10.20 3.32
C ARG A 397 17.05 9.71 4.02
N GLU A 398 18.17 10.40 3.81
CA GLU A 398 19.46 10.09 4.43
C GLU A 398 19.65 10.87 5.74
N ARG A 399 18.85 11.92 5.93
CA ARG A 399 18.83 12.75 7.13
C ARG A 399 17.89 12.16 8.19
N PRO A 400 18.07 12.50 9.48
CA PRO A 400 17.12 12.09 10.51
C PRO A 400 15.69 12.58 10.19
N ALA A 401 14.70 11.72 10.41
CA ALA A 401 13.30 12.09 10.24
C ALA A 401 12.86 13.16 11.25
N ALA A 402 11.84 13.94 10.89
CA ALA A 402 11.33 15.02 11.73
C ALA A 402 10.82 14.53 13.10
N ILE A 403 10.23 13.34 13.15
CA ILE A 403 9.81 12.69 14.40
C ILE A 403 10.51 11.33 14.48
N PRO A 404 11.39 11.12 15.48
CA PRO A 404 12.03 9.83 15.67
C PRO A 404 11.01 8.81 16.18
N ILE A 405 11.07 7.59 15.63
CA ILE A 405 10.26 6.47 16.09
C ILE A 405 11.04 5.74 17.19
N ASN A 406 10.40 5.56 18.35
CA ASN A 406 10.96 4.76 19.43
C ASN A 406 10.51 3.30 19.27
N VAL A 407 11.40 2.45 18.76
CA VAL A 407 11.15 1.02 18.56
C VAL A 407 12.04 0.23 19.53
N LYS A 408 11.44 -0.60 20.40
CA LYS A 408 12.17 -1.38 21.40
C LYS A 408 12.78 -2.66 20.85
N SER A 409 12.11 -3.28 19.88
CA SER A 409 12.50 -4.56 19.27
C SER A 409 12.03 -4.66 17.82
N PHE A 410 12.56 -5.60 17.06
CA PHE A 410 12.24 -5.77 15.63
C PHE A 410 10.79 -6.24 15.37
N ASP A 411 10.12 -6.74 16.40
CA ASP A 411 8.72 -7.19 16.44
C ASP A 411 7.83 -6.27 17.28
N ASP A 412 8.32 -5.08 17.64
CA ASP A 412 7.58 -4.11 18.45
C ASP A 412 6.34 -3.62 17.70
N THR A 413 5.17 -3.80 18.32
CA THR A 413 3.87 -3.41 17.80
C THR A 413 3.23 -2.28 18.60
N SER A 414 3.99 -1.56 19.43
CA SER A 414 3.49 -0.48 20.29
C SER A 414 2.97 0.75 19.52
N ASN A 415 3.38 0.91 18.25
CA ASN A 415 2.87 1.96 17.36
C ASN A 415 1.62 1.53 16.56
N PHE A 416 1.01 0.37 16.89
CA PHE A 416 -0.21 -0.14 16.27
C PHE A 416 -1.33 -0.22 17.31
N ASP A 417 -2.57 0.01 16.87
CA ASP A 417 -3.75 -0.23 17.70
C ASP A 417 -3.84 -1.72 18.11
N GLU A 418 -4.38 -1.99 19.30
CA GLU A 418 -4.60 -3.36 19.75
C GLU A 418 -5.88 -3.94 19.13
N PHE A 419 -5.76 -5.09 18.50
CA PHE A 419 -6.88 -5.85 17.95
C PHE A 419 -7.12 -7.10 18.81
N PRO A 420 -8.36 -7.36 19.27
CA PRO A 420 -8.65 -8.63 19.93
C PRO A 420 -8.42 -9.77 18.95
N ASP A 421 -7.75 -10.83 19.40
CA ASP A 421 -7.58 -12.08 18.65
C ASP A 421 -8.95 -12.77 18.52
N ILE A 422 -9.71 -12.35 17.52
CA ILE A 422 -10.93 -13.04 17.11
C ILE A 422 -10.51 -13.99 16.01
N GLU A 423 -10.56 -15.30 16.28
CA GLU A 423 -10.48 -16.30 15.22
C GLU A 423 -11.54 -15.96 14.17
N LEU A 424 -11.08 -15.69 12.94
CA LEU A 424 -11.96 -15.53 11.79
C LEU A 424 -12.72 -16.84 11.59
N LYS A 425 -13.89 -16.99 12.21
CA LYS A 425 -14.81 -18.07 11.89
C LYS A 425 -15.13 -17.96 10.40
N PRO A 426 -14.96 -19.03 9.61
CA PRO A 426 -15.36 -19.00 8.22
C PRO A 426 -16.86 -18.67 8.16
N ILE A 427 -17.20 -17.53 7.55
CA ILE A 427 -18.59 -17.07 7.40
C ILE A 427 -19.32 -17.92 6.35
N ALA A 428 -18.57 -18.61 5.48
CA ALA A 428 -19.12 -19.51 4.47
C ALA A 428 -18.98 -20.98 4.89
N PRO A 429 -20.00 -21.82 4.65
CA PRO A 429 -19.84 -23.26 4.76
C PRO A 429 -18.70 -23.73 3.85
N PRO A 430 -17.96 -24.80 4.23
CA PRO A 430 -16.99 -25.41 3.34
C PRO A 430 -17.67 -25.74 2.00
N PRO A 431 -17.02 -25.47 0.85
CA PRO A 431 -17.57 -25.89 -0.43
C PRO A 431 -17.85 -27.39 -0.38
N GLN A 432 -19.03 -27.80 -0.85
CA GLN A 432 -19.38 -29.22 -0.90
C GLN A 432 -18.32 -29.95 -1.73
N GLU A 433 -17.87 -31.12 -1.26
CA GLU A 433 -16.91 -31.96 -1.98
C GLU A 433 -17.38 -32.17 -3.43
N GLY A 434 -16.70 -31.53 -4.38
CA GLY A 434 -17.06 -31.55 -5.80
C GLY A 434 -17.22 -30.17 -6.46
N GLU A 435 -17.41 -29.09 -5.71
CA GLU A 435 -17.31 -27.73 -6.23
C GLU A 435 -15.84 -27.27 -6.23
N GLU A 436 -15.06 -27.69 -7.22
CA GLU A 436 -13.82 -26.95 -7.54
C GLU A 436 -14.21 -25.48 -7.74
N ASN A 437 -13.67 -24.57 -6.93
CA ASN A 437 -14.02 -23.16 -6.93
C ASN A 437 -13.79 -22.58 -8.35
N TYR A 438 -14.86 -22.49 -9.14
CA TYR A 438 -14.88 -22.30 -10.61
C TYR A 438 -14.27 -20.97 -11.10
N LYS A 439 -13.65 -20.19 -10.21
CA LYS A 439 -13.09 -18.86 -10.47
C LYS A 439 -11.61 -18.69 -10.04
N ASP A 440 -10.93 -19.76 -9.62
CA ASP A 440 -9.52 -19.68 -9.19
C ASP A 440 -8.54 -19.32 -10.33
N TRP A 441 -8.94 -19.52 -11.59
CA TRP A 441 -8.14 -19.10 -12.75
C TRP A 441 -7.81 -17.60 -12.80
N VAL A 442 -8.58 -16.74 -12.13
CA VAL A 442 -8.33 -15.29 -12.11
C VAL A 442 -7.14 -14.95 -11.20
N PHE A 443 -6.69 -15.88 -10.37
CA PHE A 443 -5.49 -15.75 -9.55
C PHE A 443 -4.32 -16.57 -10.10
N ILE A 444 -4.38 -17.06 -11.34
CA ILE A 444 -3.20 -17.62 -12.02
C ILE A 444 -2.11 -16.54 -12.07
N ASN A 445 -0.86 -16.93 -11.79
CA ASN A 445 0.31 -16.06 -11.55
C ASN A 445 0.26 -15.20 -10.28
N TYR A 446 -0.69 -15.41 -9.36
CA TYR A 446 -0.65 -14.68 -8.09
C TYR A 446 0.62 -14.97 -7.30
N THR A 447 1.20 -16.17 -7.44
CA THR A 447 2.40 -16.56 -6.70
C THR A 447 3.66 -15.83 -7.19
N PHE A 448 4.32 -15.10 -6.30
CA PHE A 448 5.57 -14.38 -6.56
C PHE A 448 6.59 -14.63 -5.45
N LYS A 449 7.89 -14.60 -5.80
CA LYS A 449 9.01 -14.65 -4.84
C LYS A 449 10.12 -13.71 -5.30
N ARG A 450 10.45 -12.71 -4.47
CA ARG A 450 11.50 -11.71 -4.73
C ARG A 450 12.90 -12.29 -4.50
N PHE A 451 13.85 -11.89 -5.35
CA PHE A 451 15.24 -12.33 -5.27
C PHE A 451 15.92 -11.90 -3.96
N GLU A 452 15.77 -10.64 -3.54
CA GLU A 452 16.35 -10.18 -2.26
C GLU A 452 15.67 -10.79 -1.02
N GLY A 453 14.52 -11.45 -1.18
CA GLY A 453 13.88 -12.21 -0.08
C GLY A 453 14.74 -13.37 0.44
N LEU A 454 15.86 -13.69 -0.22
CA LEU A 454 16.87 -14.64 0.27
C LEU A 454 17.87 -14.02 1.25
N THR A 455 18.14 -12.71 1.13
CA THR A 455 19.26 -12.04 1.82
C THR A 455 18.92 -11.54 3.21
N GLN A 456 17.63 -11.54 3.58
CA GLN A 456 17.21 -11.42 4.97
C GLN A 456 17.35 -12.78 5.66
N ARG A 457 18.57 -13.33 5.64
CA ARG A 457 19.05 -14.19 6.73
C ARG A 457 19.85 -13.25 7.61
N GLY A 458 19.21 -12.69 8.63
CA GLY A 458 19.84 -12.27 9.86
C GLY A 458 21.00 -13.21 10.11
N VAL A 459 22.19 -12.63 10.09
CA VAL A 459 23.44 -13.36 10.28
C VAL A 459 23.18 -14.27 11.48
N PRO A 460 23.24 -15.61 11.32
CA PRO A 460 23.20 -16.46 12.50
C PRO A 460 24.37 -15.96 13.32
N GLN A 461 24.11 -15.36 14.48
CA GLN A 461 25.17 -15.15 15.46
C GLN A 461 25.66 -16.56 15.79
N ARG A 462 26.65 -17.03 15.03
CA ARG A 462 27.54 -18.07 15.49
C ARG A 462 28.25 -17.43 16.65
N ILE A 463 27.66 -17.56 17.84
CA ILE A 463 28.38 -17.39 19.09
C ILE A 463 29.58 -18.33 18.93
N PRO A 464 30.79 -17.81 18.78
CA PRO A 464 31.90 -18.67 18.47
C PRO A 464 32.13 -19.57 19.69
N ALA A 465 32.36 -20.86 19.45
CA ALA A 465 32.37 -21.91 20.47
C ALA A 465 33.35 -21.66 21.66
N HIS A 466 34.24 -20.66 21.53
CA HIS A 466 35.13 -20.21 22.60
C HIS A 466 34.47 -19.30 23.65
N VAL A 467 33.27 -18.76 23.40
CA VAL A 467 32.52 -17.95 24.38
C VAL A 467 31.71 -18.84 25.33
N ILE A 468 31.23 -20.00 24.86
CA ILE A 468 30.47 -20.97 25.67
C ILE A 468 31.34 -21.64 26.73
N THR A 469 32.65 -21.77 26.50
CA THR A 469 33.58 -22.40 27.46
C THR A 469 34.05 -21.49 28.58
N ARG A 470 33.81 -20.17 28.53
CA ARG A 470 34.11 -19.26 29.66
C ARG A 470 32.94 -19.10 30.64
N GLN A 471 31.70 -19.21 30.19
CA GLN A 471 30.52 -19.10 31.07
C GLN A 471 30.34 -20.33 31.96
N LEU A 472 30.75 -21.53 31.52
CA LEU A 472 30.58 -22.78 32.28
C LEU A 472 31.69 -23.08 33.31
N ILE A 473 32.77 -22.29 33.34
CA ILE A 473 33.88 -22.47 34.30
C ILE A 473 33.74 -21.50 35.50
N GLN A 474 32.94 -20.43 35.39
CA GLN A 474 32.68 -19.52 36.52
C GLN A 474 31.56 -20.00 37.46
N ASP A 475 30.65 -20.87 37.02
CA ASP A 475 29.54 -21.38 37.84
C ASP A 475 29.85 -22.69 38.60
N LYS A 476 31.10 -23.16 38.60
CA LYS A 476 31.55 -24.32 39.40
C LYS A 476 32.92 -24.10 40.03
N GLY A 477 33.03 -23.17 40.98
CA GLY A 477 34.23 -23.10 41.81
C GLY A 477 34.43 -21.87 42.68
N MET A 478 33.50 -21.57 43.59
CA MET A 478 33.77 -21.29 45.01
C MET A 478 32.47 -21.21 45.81
#